data_AF-A0A964R1C4-F1
#
_entry.id   AF-A0A964R1C4-F1
#
_cell.length_a   1.000
_cell.length_b   1.000
_cell.length_c   1.000
_cell.angle_alpha   90.00
_cell.angle_beta   90.00
_cell.angle_gamma   90.00
#
_symmetry.space_group_name_H-M   'P 1'
#
loop_
_entity.id
_entity.type
_entity.pdbx_description
1 polymer ?
#
loop_
_entity_poly.entity_id
_entity_poly.type
_entity_poly.pdbx_seq_one_letter_code
_entity_poly.pdbx_strand_id
1 'polypeptide(L)'
;MEIKKVKLSRLKESHIRHNTLPDELIRRIKAYKEILGMVENTSPNETVINFKRDLYPEEEIRIWEKISNQYKSFIAKNKITDLDAQKEVFKVILTTSLGTN
;
A
#
# COMPACT_ATOMS: atom_id res chain seq x y z
N MET A 1 14.03 -27.75 -3.02
CA MET A 1 13.54 -26.54 -3.71
C MET A 1 14.73 -25.93 -4.44
N GLU A 2 14.74 -25.92 -5.78
CA GLU A 2 15.84 -25.32 -6.55
C GLU A 2 15.56 -23.83 -6.79
N ILE A 3 16.50 -22.96 -6.41
CA ILE A 3 16.39 -21.51 -6.61
C ILE A 3 16.91 -21.16 -8.00
N LYS A 4 16.04 -20.65 -8.89
CA LYS A 4 16.43 -20.13 -10.21
C LYS A 4 16.65 -18.62 -10.15
N LYS A 5 17.82 -18.16 -10.58
CA LYS A 5 18.10 -16.72 -10.78
C LYS A 5 17.49 -16.28 -12.12
N VAL A 6 16.69 -15.22 -12.09
CA VAL A 6 16.03 -14.63 -13.28
C VAL A 6 16.39 -13.15 -13.35
N LYS A 7 16.57 -12.61 -14.55
CA LYS A 7 16.76 -11.16 -14.75
C LYS A 7 15.49 -10.41 -14.36
N LEU A 8 15.62 -9.30 -13.63
CA LEU A 8 14.48 -8.47 -13.21
C LEU A 8 13.59 -8.06 -14.40
N SER A 9 14.21 -7.70 -15.54
CA SER A 9 13.51 -7.34 -16.78
C SER A 9 12.68 -8.46 -17.41
N ARG A 10 12.81 -9.71 -16.94
CA ARG A 10 12.00 -10.85 -17.38
C ARG A 10 10.85 -11.16 -16.45
N LEU A 11 10.74 -10.49 -15.30
CA LEU A 11 9.56 -10.60 -14.46
C LEU A 11 8.37 -9.96 -15.17
N LYS A 12 7.24 -10.67 -15.14
CA LYS A 12 5.96 -10.17 -15.65
C LYS A 12 5.06 -9.87 -14.46
N GLU A 13 4.27 -8.81 -14.57
CA GLU A 13 3.20 -8.55 -13.62
C GLU A 13 2.24 -9.74 -13.59
N SER A 14 1.67 -10.01 -12.41
CA SER A 14 0.61 -11.01 -12.27
C SER A 14 -0.59 -10.58 -13.13
N HIS A 15 -1.34 -11.52 -13.69
CA HIS A 15 -2.56 -11.21 -14.44
C HIS A 15 -3.59 -10.43 -13.59
N ILE A 16 -4.46 -9.67 -14.26
CA ILE A 16 -5.65 -9.08 -13.63
C ILE A 16 -6.60 -10.22 -13.26
N ARG A 17 -7.02 -10.28 -11.99
CA ARG A 17 -8.00 -11.25 -11.48
C ARG A 17 -9.41 -10.66 -11.46
N HIS A 18 -9.52 -9.38 -11.15
CA HIS A 18 -10.77 -8.65 -11.06
C HIS A 18 -10.87 -7.63 -12.20
N ASN A 19 -11.79 -7.82 -13.14
CA ASN A 19 -11.95 -6.90 -14.27
C ASN A 19 -12.38 -5.49 -13.83
N THR A 20 -13.12 -5.40 -12.72
CA THR A 20 -13.57 -4.16 -12.08
C THR A 20 -13.45 -4.31 -10.56
N LEU A 21 -13.38 -3.18 -9.85
CA LEU A 21 -13.57 -3.12 -8.41
C LEU A 21 -14.87 -2.36 -8.13
N PRO A 22 -15.62 -2.71 -7.08
CA PRO A 22 -16.75 -1.90 -6.62
C PRO A 22 -16.33 -0.45 -6.35
N ASP A 23 -17.20 0.50 -6.68
CA ASP A 23 -16.93 1.94 -6.48
C ASP A 23 -16.59 2.29 -5.03
N GLU A 24 -17.16 1.55 -4.07
CA GLU A 24 -16.84 1.69 -2.66
C GLU A 24 -15.36 1.41 -2.37
N LEU A 25 -14.79 0.35 -2.93
CA LEU A 25 -13.38 0.03 -2.78
C LEU A 25 -12.51 1.12 -3.41
N ILE A 26 -12.91 1.65 -4.57
CA ILE A 26 -12.20 2.75 -5.22
C ILE A 26 -12.20 4.02 -4.34
N ARG A 27 -13.33 4.35 -3.70
CA ARG A 27 -13.40 5.47 -2.74
C ARG A 27 -12.46 5.25 -1.55
N ARG A 28 -12.45 4.05 -0.99
CA ARG A 28 -11.57 3.67 0.14
C ARG A 28 -10.09 3.78 -0.24
N ILE A 29 -9.74 3.34 -1.46
CA ILE A 29 -8.38 3.49 -2.01
C ILE A 29 -7.97 4.96 -2.07
N LYS A 30 -8.80 5.83 -2.64
CA LYS A 30 -8.52 7.26 -2.72
C LYS A 30 -8.32 7.88 -1.33
N ALA A 31 -9.17 7.53 -0.38
CA ALA A 31 -9.11 8.07 0.97
C ALA A 31 -7.79 7.75 1.69
N TYR A 32 -7.32 6.50 1.65
CA TYR A 32 -6.03 6.19 2.29
C TYR A 32 -4.85 6.76 1.48
N LYS A 33 -4.96 6.87 0.15
CA LYS A 33 -3.93 7.45 -0.71
C LYS A 33 -3.76 8.94 -0.50
N GLU A 34 -4.81 9.68 -0.17
CA GLU A 34 -4.72 11.08 0.24
C GLU A 34 -3.88 11.25 1.52
N ILE A 35 -3.96 10.28 2.44
CA ILE A 35 -3.18 10.28 3.68
C ILE A 35 -1.71 9.90 3.43
N LEU A 36 -1.48 8.86 2.64
CA LEU A 36 -0.15 8.28 2.44
C LEU A 36 0.63 8.88 1.26
N GLY A 37 0.01 9.75 0.45
CA GLY A 37 0.58 10.22 -0.82
C GLY A 37 1.93 10.95 -0.72
N MET A 38 2.32 11.39 0.48
CA MET A 38 3.64 12.00 0.71
C MET A 38 4.76 10.99 0.98
N VAL A 39 4.41 9.78 1.41
CA VAL A 39 5.35 8.72 1.80
C VAL A 39 5.26 7.48 0.91
N GLU A 40 4.19 7.37 0.12
CA GLU A 40 3.91 6.25 -0.79
C GLU A 40 3.45 6.81 -2.15
N ASN A 41 4.29 6.63 -3.19
CA ASN A 41 4.24 7.38 -4.44
C ASN A 41 3.42 6.74 -5.57
N THR A 42 2.89 5.53 -5.41
CA THR A 42 2.05 4.88 -6.43
C THR A 42 0.81 5.76 -6.70
N SER A 43 0.44 5.97 -7.96
CA SER A 43 -0.73 6.82 -8.24
C SER A 43 -2.03 6.14 -7.79
N PRO A 44 -3.13 6.87 -7.47
CA PRO A 44 -4.41 6.25 -7.15
C PRO A 44 -4.94 5.31 -8.25
N ASN A 45 -4.71 5.65 -9.53
CA ASN A 45 -5.13 4.81 -10.65
C ASN A 45 -4.30 3.52 -10.75
N GLU A 46 -2.99 3.61 -10.59
CA GLU A 46 -2.11 2.45 -10.55
C GLU A 46 -2.41 1.56 -9.34
N THR A 47 -2.71 2.17 -8.20
CA THR A 47 -3.13 1.47 -6.97
C THR A 47 -4.40 0.64 -7.22
N VAL A 48 -5.40 1.21 -7.90
CA VAL A 48 -6.62 0.47 -8.29
C VAL A 48 -6.26 -0.69 -9.22
N ILE A 49 -5.34 -0.52 -10.17
CA ILE A 49 -4.89 -1.61 -11.05
C ILE A 49 -4.19 -2.71 -10.24
N ASN A 50 -3.38 -2.35 -9.25
CA ASN A 50 -2.68 -3.31 -8.40
C ASN A 50 -3.65 -4.17 -7.60
N PHE A 51 -4.67 -3.59 -6.95
CA PHE A 51 -5.69 -4.37 -6.24
C PHE A 51 -6.49 -5.29 -7.15
N LYS A 52 -6.68 -4.94 -8.43
CA LYS A 52 -7.33 -5.85 -9.39
C LYS A 52 -6.54 -7.14 -9.61
N ARG A 53 -5.26 -7.20 -9.23
CA ARG A 53 -4.39 -8.38 -9.32
C ARG A 53 -4.36 -9.20 -8.03
N ASP A 54 -4.82 -8.64 -6.92
CA ASP A 54 -4.83 -9.29 -5.62
C ASP A 54 -5.88 -10.40 -5.56
N LEU A 55 -5.63 -11.39 -4.69
CA LEU A 55 -6.58 -12.49 -4.50
C LEU A 55 -7.82 -12.04 -3.71
N TYR A 56 -7.62 -11.15 -2.73
CA TYR A 56 -8.66 -10.63 -1.83
C TYR A 56 -8.54 -9.11 -1.70
N PRO A 57 -8.89 -8.33 -2.73
CA PRO A 57 -8.65 -6.88 -2.77
C PRO A 57 -9.27 -6.13 -1.59
N GLU A 58 -10.45 -6.54 -1.12
CA GLU A 58 -11.08 -5.87 0.02
C GLU A 58 -10.30 -6.08 1.33
N GLU A 59 -9.74 -7.26 1.54
CA GLU A 59 -8.94 -7.57 2.74
C GLU A 59 -7.65 -6.78 2.73
N GLU A 60 -6.97 -6.72 1.58
CA GLU A 60 -5.77 -5.90 1.39
C GLU A 60 -6.06 -4.42 1.61
N ILE A 61 -7.16 -3.89 1.08
CA ILE A 61 -7.60 -2.51 1.33
C ILE A 61 -7.80 -2.25 2.83
N ARG A 62 -8.40 -3.20 3.58
CA ARG A 62 -8.55 -3.05 5.05
C ARG A 62 -7.21 -2.94 5.77
N ILE A 63 -6.17 -3.60 5.27
CA ILE A 63 -4.81 -3.50 5.83
C ILE A 63 -4.24 -2.09 5.54
N TRP A 64 -4.35 -1.61 4.31
CA TRP A 64 -3.90 -0.26 3.94
C TRP A 64 -4.64 0.86 4.68
N GLU A 65 -5.93 0.68 4.95
CA GLU A 65 -6.71 1.58 5.81
C GLU A 65 -6.16 1.61 7.25
N LYS A 66 -5.80 0.46 7.82
CA LYS A 66 -5.17 0.40 9.14
C LYS A 66 -3.80 1.08 9.15
N ILE A 67 -2.97 0.83 8.13
CA ILE A 67 -1.66 1.47 7.97
C ILE A 67 -1.81 3.00 7.92
N SER A 68 -2.70 3.51 7.06
CA SER A 68 -2.89 4.96 6.89
C SER A 68 -3.44 5.62 8.16
N ASN A 69 -4.38 4.98 8.85
CA ASN A 69 -4.93 5.49 10.11
C ASN A 69 -3.89 5.52 11.24
N GLN A 70 -3.06 4.48 11.37
CA GLN A 70 -1.98 4.44 12.35
C GLN A 70 -0.91 5.49 12.04
N TYR A 71 -0.50 5.59 10.78
CA TYR A 71 0.45 6.61 10.32
C TYR A 71 -0.05 8.01 10.65
N LYS A 72 -1.27 8.36 10.21
CA LYS A 72 -1.89 9.66 10.46
C LYS A 72 -1.97 9.98 11.95
N SER A 73 -2.38 9.01 12.76
CA SER A 73 -2.50 9.19 14.21
C SER A 73 -1.14 9.41 14.86
N PHE A 74 -0.11 8.66 14.45
CA PHE A 74 1.22 8.75 15.01
C PHE A 74 1.91 10.08 14.67
N ILE A 75 1.88 10.51 13.41
CA ILE A 75 2.49 11.78 13.00
C ILE A 75 1.80 12.98 13.67
N ALA A 76 0.47 12.92 13.82
CA ALA A 76 -0.29 13.99 14.46
C ALA A 76 0.01 14.07 15.96
N LYS A 77 -0.02 12.93 16.66
CA LYS A 77 0.27 12.84 18.10
C LYS A 77 1.67 13.34 18.44
N ASN A 78 2.66 13.01 17.61
CA ASN A 78 4.06 13.36 17.85
C ASN A 78 4.48 14.66 17.13
N LYS A 79 3.54 15.35 16.46
CA LYS A 79 3.77 16.59 15.70
C LYS A 79 4.94 16.47 14.71
N ILE A 80 5.04 15.34 14.02
CA ILE A 80 6.12 15.07 13.06
C ILE A 80 5.81 15.82 11.77
N THR A 81 6.60 16.84 11.46
CA THR A 81 6.44 17.66 10.24
C THR A 81 7.52 17.38 9.20
N ASP A 82 8.67 16.82 9.61
CA ASP A 82 9.75 16.46 8.70
C ASP A 82 9.38 15.26 7.82
N LEU A 83 9.65 15.37 6.51
CA LEU A 83 9.23 14.37 5.53
C LEU A 83 10.02 13.06 5.67
N ASP A 84 11.30 13.13 5.98
CA ASP A 84 12.13 11.92 6.11
C ASP A 84 11.78 11.15 7.38
N ALA A 85 11.50 11.85 8.49
CA ALA A 85 10.91 11.25 9.69
C ALA A 85 9.55 10.61 9.40
N GLN A 86 8.68 11.26 8.61
CA GLN A 86 7.40 10.68 8.21
C GLN A 86 7.57 9.39 7.38
N LYS A 87 8.55 9.35 6.45
CA LYS A 87 8.87 8.14 5.68
C LYS A 87 9.34 7.00 6.58
N GLU A 88 10.17 7.28 7.59
CA GLU A 88 10.61 6.25 8.55
C GLU A 88 9.45 5.72 9.39
N VAL A 89 8.53 6.59 9.85
CA VAL A 89 7.31 6.15 10.53
C VAL A 89 6.47 5.24 9.63
N PHE A 90 6.25 5.65 8.38
CA PHE A 90 5.51 4.84 7.41
C PHE A 90 6.16 3.46 7.21
N LYS A 91 7.49 3.43 7.04
CA LYS A 91 8.26 2.20 6.87
C LYS A 91 8.10 1.26 8.07
N VAL A 92 8.21 1.75 9.30
CA VAL A 92 8.04 0.91 10.52
C VAL A 92 6.63 0.32 10.59
N ILE A 93 5.59 1.12 10.30
CA ILE A 93 4.20 0.65 10.32
C ILE A 93 3.98 -0.41 9.22
N LEU A 94 4.51 -0.15 8.01
CA LEU A 94 4.42 -1.09 6.89
C LEU A 94 5.11 -2.41 7.22
N THR A 95 6.35 -2.40 7.71
CA THR A 95 7.08 -3.64 8.06
C THR A 95 6.43 -4.39 9.22
N THR A 96 5.78 -3.68 10.16
CA THR A 96 4.98 -4.34 11.21
C THR A 96 3.80 -5.11 10.60
N SER A 97 3.13 -4.52 9.60
CA SER A 97 1.97 -5.16 8.96
C SER A 97 2.32 -6.44 8.20
N LEU A 98 3.58 -6.55 7.75
CA LEU A 98 4.13 -7.72 7.06
C LEU A 98 4.64 -8.82 8.02
N GLY A 99 4.67 -8.55 9.32
CA GLY A 99 5.27 -9.45 10.31
C GLY A 99 6.80 -9.55 10.22
N THR A 100 7.46 -8.50 9.71
CA THR A 100 8.91 -8.46 9.48
C THR A 100 9.67 -7.56 10.47
N ASN A 101 9.05 -7.23 11.61
CA ASN A 101 9.66 -6.43 12.68
C ASN A 101 10.09 -7.29 13.87
#